data_AF-A0A2E0PG29-F1
#
_entry.id   AF-A0A2E0PG29-F1
#
_cell.length_a   1.000
_cell.length_b   1.000
_cell.length_c   1.000
_cell.angle_alpha   90.00
_cell.angle_beta   90.00
_cell.angle_gamma   90.00
#
_symmetry.space_group_name_H-M   'P 1'
#
loop_
_entity.id
_entity.type
_entity.pdbx_description
1 polymer ?
#
loop_
_entity_poly.entity_id
_entity_poly.type
_entity_poly.pdbx_seq_one_letter_code
_entity_poly.pdbx_strand_id
1 'polypeptide(L)'
;MTSKDLRHLFLKIASLFIVFGSSGCQVVNKEEYPVGIYSVGSSANLPDIAAAGFNLVTGPAEIDYLDAAERNGLRVLASPGSSAGKSFNDARARSRIALFDRHPALWSWYLIDEPDMMRVSPDRVEEAHSALKHAGATKPTSLVLYKGDEAQWYGNIADITMVDRYP
;
A
#
# COMPACT_ATOMS: atom_id res chain seq x y z
N MET A 1 26.70 51.79 -0.57
CA MET A 1 25.57 50.94 -1.03
C MET A 1 24.41 51.86 -1.37
N THR A 2 23.86 51.79 -2.58
CA THR A 2 22.86 52.77 -3.04
C THR A 2 21.43 52.34 -2.68
N SER A 3 20.48 53.29 -2.67
CA SER A 3 19.05 53.02 -2.41
C SER A 3 18.43 51.97 -3.35
N LYS A 4 18.97 51.82 -4.57
CA LYS A 4 18.56 50.77 -5.53
C LYS A 4 19.08 49.38 -5.13
N ASP A 5 20.30 49.28 -4.60
CA ASP A 5 20.89 48.01 -4.15
C ASP A 5 20.10 47.43 -2.96
N LEU A 6 19.64 48.29 -2.05
CA LEU A 6 18.87 47.88 -0.89
C LEU A 6 17.47 47.37 -1.27
N ARG A 7 16.82 47.98 -2.27
CA ARG A 7 15.53 47.49 -2.79
C ARG A 7 15.67 46.16 -3.52
N HIS A 8 16.73 45.98 -4.31
CA HIS A 8 16.98 44.70 -4.97
C HIS A 8 17.32 43.58 -3.97
N LEU A 9 18.05 43.89 -2.90
CA LEU A 9 18.30 42.94 -1.83
C LEU A 9 17.01 42.57 -1.08
N PHE A 10 16.17 43.56 -0.76
CA PHE A 10 14.86 43.31 -0.14
C PHE A 10 13.93 42.48 -1.02
N LEU A 11 13.86 42.77 -2.32
CA LEU A 11 13.07 41.97 -3.26
C LEU A 11 13.59 40.53 -3.35
N LYS A 12 14.91 40.32 -3.40
CA LYS A 12 15.49 38.97 -3.42
C LYS A 12 15.22 38.19 -2.12
N ILE A 13 15.30 38.86 -0.97
CA ILE A 13 14.98 38.25 0.33
C ILE A 13 13.48 37.92 0.41
N ALA A 14 12.60 38.83 -0.02
CA ALA A 14 11.16 38.60 -0.06
C ALA A 14 10.78 37.43 -1.00
N SER A 15 11.41 37.32 -2.17
CA SER A 15 11.23 36.18 -3.08
C SER A 15 11.67 34.86 -2.44
N LEU A 16 12.74 34.87 -1.64
CA LEU A 16 13.23 33.68 -0.93
C LEU A 16 12.23 33.24 0.16
N PHE A 17 11.64 34.18 0.90
CA PHE A 17 10.60 33.86 1.89
C PHE A 17 9.30 33.33 1.27
N ILE A 18 8.91 33.79 0.08
CA ILE A 18 7.74 33.27 -0.63
C ILE A 18 7.98 31.82 -1.10
N VAL A 19 9.17 31.52 -1.64
CA VAL A 19 9.53 30.17 -2.12
C VAL A 19 9.66 29.16 -0.97
N PHE A 20 10.20 29.57 0.18
CA PHE A 20 10.33 28.69 1.35
C PHE A 20 9.08 28.67 2.24
N GLY A 21 8.23 29.69 2.19
CA GLY A 21 6.97 29.76 2.93
C GLY A 21 5.85 28.88 2.36
N SER A 22 5.93 28.54 1.07
CA SER A 22 4.99 27.63 0.39
C SER A 22 5.28 26.13 0.59
N SER A 23 6.35 25.78 1.31
CA SER A 23 6.69 24.40 1.67
C SER A 23 6.11 23.98 3.03
N GLY A 24 5.18 24.77 3.59
CA GLY A 24 4.44 24.42 4.79
C GLY A 24 3.58 23.16 4.59
N CYS A 25 3.28 22.47 5.71
CA CYS A 25 2.56 21.20 5.82
C CYS A 25 1.73 20.85 4.57
N GLN A 26 2.27 19.96 3.72
CA GLN A 26 1.44 19.31 2.72
C GLN A 26 0.44 18.43 3.47
N VAL A 27 -0.81 18.89 3.53
CA VAL A 27 -1.92 18.02 3.92
C VAL A 27 -1.96 16.97 2.83
N VAL A 28 -1.51 15.75 3.16
CA VAL A 28 -1.62 14.60 2.27
C VAL A 28 -3.07 14.54 1.83
N ASN A 29 -3.29 14.46 0.51
CA ASN A 29 -4.65 14.39 0.03
C ASN A 29 -5.32 13.18 0.70
N LYS A 30 -6.54 13.35 1.25
CA LYS A 30 -7.26 12.26 1.91
C LYS A 30 -7.44 11.05 0.99
N GLU A 31 -7.46 11.27 -0.32
CA GLU A 31 -7.48 10.23 -1.34
C GLU A 31 -6.16 9.42 -1.43
N GLU A 32 -5.05 9.97 -0.92
CA GLU A 32 -3.73 9.33 -0.91
C GLU A 32 -3.42 8.57 0.40
N TYR A 33 -4.04 8.94 1.52
CA TYR A 33 -3.81 8.25 2.80
C TYR A 33 -4.70 7.01 2.94
N PRO A 34 -4.13 5.80 3.10
CA PRO A 34 -4.93 4.58 3.18
C PRO A 34 -5.69 4.49 4.52
N VAL A 35 -7.01 4.62 4.45
CA VAL A 35 -7.95 4.28 5.52
C VAL A 35 -8.62 2.98 5.13
N GLY A 36 -8.04 1.89 5.62
CA GLY A 36 -8.37 0.53 5.22
C GLY A 36 -9.29 -0.22 6.18
N ILE A 37 -10.02 -1.21 5.66
CA ILE A 37 -10.77 -2.17 6.46
C ILE A 37 -10.59 -3.61 5.94
N TYR A 38 -10.49 -4.55 6.87
CA TYR A 38 -10.38 -5.98 6.61
C TYR A 38 -11.76 -6.64 6.58
N SER A 39 -11.84 -7.84 5.99
CA SER A 39 -13.01 -8.73 6.11
C SER A 39 -14.34 -8.12 5.62
N VAL A 40 -14.29 -7.36 4.53
CA VAL A 40 -15.48 -6.71 3.94
C VAL A 40 -16.48 -7.69 3.28
N GLY A 41 -16.10 -8.96 3.12
CA GLY A 41 -16.95 -10.00 2.56
C GLY A 41 -17.13 -9.87 1.05
N SER A 42 -18.37 -9.69 0.59
CA SER A 42 -18.73 -9.65 -0.84
C SER A 42 -18.48 -8.28 -1.47
N SER A 43 -18.22 -8.24 -2.78
CA SER A 43 -18.13 -7.00 -3.55
C SER A 43 -19.42 -6.16 -3.50
N ALA A 44 -20.56 -6.78 -3.16
CA ALA A 44 -21.83 -6.09 -2.94
C ALA A 44 -21.79 -5.09 -1.77
N ASN A 45 -20.87 -5.25 -0.81
CA ASN A 45 -20.73 -4.38 0.35
C ASN A 45 -19.86 -3.14 0.06
N LEU A 46 -19.10 -3.13 -1.04
CA LEU A 46 -18.14 -2.07 -1.35
C LEU A 46 -18.74 -0.65 -1.42
N PRO A 47 -19.97 -0.43 -1.94
CA PRO A 47 -20.59 0.90 -1.89
C PRO A 47 -20.78 1.42 -0.46
N ASP A 48 -21.22 0.56 0.46
CA ASP A 48 -21.44 0.94 1.86
C ASP A 48 -20.11 1.21 2.59
N ILE A 49 -19.06 0.43 2.28
CA ILE A 49 -17.71 0.64 2.80
C ILE A 49 -17.15 1.99 2.34
N ALA A 50 -17.31 2.34 1.06
CA ALA A 50 -16.92 3.64 0.53
C ALA A 50 -17.72 4.78 1.18
N ALA A 51 -19.04 4.60 1.34
CA ALA A 51 -19.91 5.59 2.01
C ALA A 51 -19.53 5.81 3.48
N ALA A 52 -19.04 4.78 4.17
CA ALA A 52 -18.51 4.88 5.53
C ALA A 52 -17.17 5.64 5.61
N GLY A 53 -16.54 5.96 4.47
CA GLY A 53 -15.35 6.80 4.38
C GLY A 53 -14.03 6.03 4.30
N PHE A 54 -14.06 4.71 4.14
CA PHE A 54 -12.87 3.91 3.82
C PHE A 54 -12.50 4.10 2.35
N ASN A 55 -11.20 4.02 2.04
CA ASN A 55 -10.68 4.11 0.68
C ASN A 55 -9.82 2.90 0.26
N LEU A 56 -9.60 1.96 1.19
CA LEU A 56 -8.85 0.73 0.96
C LEU A 56 -9.58 -0.45 1.60
N VAL A 57 -9.57 -1.60 0.93
CA VAL A 57 -10.12 -2.86 1.46
C VAL A 57 -9.17 -4.02 1.22
N THR A 58 -9.25 -5.06 2.04
CA THR A 58 -8.67 -6.36 1.68
C THR A 58 -9.60 -7.12 0.75
N GLY A 59 -9.07 -7.86 -0.21
CA GLY A 59 -9.90 -8.68 -1.09
C GLY A 59 -9.13 -9.63 -2.01
N PRO A 60 -9.83 -10.38 -2.87
CA PRO A 60 -9.21 -11.22 -3.88
C PRO A 60 -8.73 -10.39 -5.08
N ALA A 61 -7.68 -10.86 -5.76
CA ALA A 61 -7.27 -10.36 -7.07
C ALA A 61 -8.12 -11.00 -8.18
N GLU A 62 -9.39 -10.62 -8.24
CA GLU A 62 -10.38 -11.07 -9.23
C GLU A 62 -11.01 -9.88 -9.93
N ILE A 63 -11.26 -10.01 -11.24
CA ILE A 63 -11.68 -8.87 -12.08
C ILE A 63 -12.97 -8.23 -11.58
N ASP A 64 -13.99 -9.02 -11.27
CA ASP A 64 -15.29 -8.49 -10.82
C ASP A 64 -15.17 -7.72 -9.49
N TYR A 65 -14.27 -8.15 -8.61
CA TYR A 65 -14.02 -7.49 -7.33
C TYR A 65 -13.21 -6.20 -7.52
N LEU A 66 -12.16 -6.25 -8.34
CA LEU A 66 -11.30 -5.10 -8.62
C LEU A 66 -12.06 -4.01 -9.40
N ASP A 67 -12.87 -4.38 -10.38
CA ASP A 67 -13.76 -3.48 -11.11
C ASP A 67 -14.81 -2.86 -10.18
N ALA A 68 -15.38 -3.66 -9.26
CA ALA A 68 -16.33 -3.16 -8.27
C ALA A 68 -15.68 -2.17 -7.30
N ALA A 69 -14.45 -2.44 -6.86
CA ALA A 69 -13.69 -1.51 -6.04
C ALA A 69 -13.41 -0.20 -6.80
N GLU A 70 -12.94 -0.28 -8.04
CA GLU A 70 -12.69 0.91 -8.87
C GLU A 70 -13.94 1.78 -9.03
N ARG A 71 -15.09 1.17 -9.37
CA ARG A 71 -16.36 1.89 -9.54
C ARG A 71 -16.81 2.65 -8.29
N ASN A 72 -16.40 2.19 -7.11
CA ASN A 72 -16.72 2.82 -5.82
C ASN A 72 -15.57 3.70 -5.28
N GLY A 73 -14.54 3.96 -6.08
CA GLY A 73 -13.38 4.77 -5.66
C GLY A 73 -12.52 4.10 -4.59
N LEU A 74 -12.63 2.77 -4.43
CA LEU A 74 -11.85 1.99 -3.48
C LEU A 74 -10.60 1.43 -4.15
N ARG A 75 -9.56 1.26 -3.33
CA ARG A 75 -8.37 0.50 -3.64
C ARG A 75 -8.39 -0.86 -2.93
N VAL A 76 -7.62 -1.82 -3.42
CA VAL A 76 -7.62 -3.20 -2.89
C VAL A 76 -6.20 -3.64 -2.54
N LEU A 77 -6.03 -4.06 -1.29
CA LEU A 77 -4.92 -4.88 -0.82
C LEU A 77 -5.27 -6.34 -1.13
N ALA A 78 -4.70 -6.87 -2.21
CA ALA A 78 -5.19 -8.12 -2.82
C ALA A 78 -4.22 -9.28 -2.63
N SER A 79 -4.72 -10.44 -2.21
CA SER A 79 -3.92 -11.67 -2.25
C SER A 79 -3.66 -12.07 -3.72
N PRO A 80 -2.44 -12.52 -4.08
CA PRO A 80 -2.14 -13.06 -5.41
C PRO A 80 -2.75 -14.46 -5.65
N GLY A 81 -3.84 -14.81 -4.94
CA GLY A 81 -4.47 -16.14 -4.98
C GLY A 81 -3.65 -17.23 -4.29
N SER A 82 -2.62 -16.82 -3.55
CA SER A 82 -1.66 -17.65 -2.81
C SER A 82 -1.17 -16.83 -1.60
N SER A 83 -0.67 -17.51 -0.57
CA SER A 83 -0.05 -16.88 0.60
C SER A 83 1.32 -17.48 0.85
N ALA A 84 2.24 -16.70 1.42
CA ALA A 84 3.59 -17.15 1.76
C ALA A 84 3.57 -18.37 2.71
N GLY A 85 4.69 -19.10 2.77
CA GLY A 85 4.81 -20.33 3.56
C GLY A 85 4.59 -21.61 2.73
N LYS A 86 4.28 -22.71 3.41
CA LYS A 86 4.31 -24.06 2.82
C LYS A 86 3.37 -24.26 1.63
N SER A 87 2.26 -23.53 1.61
CA SER A 87 1.23 -23.61 0.55
C SER A 87 1.43 -22.60 -0.58
N PHE A 88 2.57 -21.88 -0.62
CA PHE A 88 2.80 -20.88 -1.66
C PHE A 88 2.81 -21.53 -3.06
N ASN A 89 1.93 -21.05 -3.93
CA ASN A 89 1.79 -21.49 -5.31
C ASN A 89 2.29 -20.38 -6.26
N ASP A 90 3.56 -20.49 -6.64
CA ASP A 90 4.25 -19.54 -7.53
C ASP A 90 3.54 -19.38 -8.88
N ALA A 91 3.09 -20.48 -9.50
CA ALA A 91 2.41 -20.44 -10.79
C ALA A 91 1.09 -19.65 -10.73
N ARG A 92 0.31 -19.85 -9.65
CA ARG A 92 -0.93 -19.10 -9.44
C ARG A 92 -0.65 -17.62 -9.19
N ALA A 93 0.35 -17.30 -8.35
CA ALA A 93 0.73 -15.92 -8.08
C ALA A 93 1.18 -15.19 -9.36
N ARG A 94 2.06 -15.81 -10.15
CA ARG A 94 2.50 -15.29 -11.47
C ARG A 94 1.33 -15.01 -12.41
N SER A 95 0.36 -15.92 -12.47
CA SER A 95 -0.83 -15.73 -13.30
C SER A 95 -1.65 -14.52 -12.85
N ARG A 96 -1.85 -14.31 -11.54
CA ARG A 96 -2.58 -13.15 -11.03
C ARG A 96 -1.85 -11.83 -11.28
N ILE A 97 -0.53 -11.81 -11.14
CA ILE A 97 0.30 -10.63 -11.45
C ILE A 97 0.15 -10.24 -12.91
N ALA A 98 0.32 -11.21 -13.83
CA ALA A 98 0.20 -10.97 -15.26
C ALA A 98 -1.18 -10.41 -15.67
N LEU A 99 -2.24 -10.82 -14.96
CA LEU A 99 -3.60 -10.38 -15.24
C LEU A 99 -3.95 -9.02 -14.60
N PHE A 100 -3.53 -8.77 -13.35
CA PHE A 100 -4.14 -7.73 -12.53
C PHE A 100 -3.17 -6.69 -11.95
N ASP A 101 -1.84 -6.84 -12.14
CA ASP A 101 -0.88 -5.89 -11.55
C ASP A 101 -1.09 -4.44 -12.05
N ARG A 102 -1.58 -4.28 -13.28
CA ARG A 102 -1.91 -2.96 -13.85
C ARG A 102 -3.33 -2.49 -13.53
N HIS A 103 -4.13 -3.26 -12.81
CA HIS A 103 -5.49 -2.87 -12.49
C HIS A 103 -5.46 -1.59 -11.63
N PRO A 104 -6.24 -0.55 -11.97
CA PRO A 104 -6.24 0.71 -11.23
C PRO A 104 -6.63 0.51 -9.77
N ALA A 105 -7.69 -0.24 -9.46
CA ALA A 105 -8.06 -0.52 -8.06
C ALA A 105 -7.01 -1.32 -7.26
N LEU A 106 -6.09 -2.05 -7.89
CA LEU A 106 -5.08 -2.79 -7.14
C LEU A 106 -4.07 -1.82 -6.49
N TRP A 107 -3.98 -1.90 -5.16
CA TRP A 107 -3.08 -1.08 -4.34
C TRP A 107 -1.77 -1.79 -4.04
N SER A 108 -1.86 -3.01 -3.50
CA SER A 108 -0.71 -3.84 -3.14
C SER A 108 -1.04 -5.33 -3.23
N TRP A 109 0.01 -6.14 -3.36
CA TRP A 109 -0.05 -7.60 -3.30
C TRP A 109 0.19 -8.09 -1.88
N TYR A 110 -0.86 -8.61 -1.25
CA TYR A 110 -0.83 -9.09 0.12
C TYR A 110 -0.22 -10.49 0.20
N LEU A 111 1.00 -10.56 0.74
CA LEU A 111 1.80 -11.79 0.80
C LEU A 111 1.24 -12.76 1.84
N ILE A 112 1.00 -12.27 3.05
CA ILE A 112 0.61 -13.09 4.19
C ILE A 112 0.09 -12.24 5.34
N ASP A 113 -0.84 -12.85 6.07
CA ASP A 113 -1.37 -12.37 7.33
C ASP A 113 -0.62 -13.05 8.50
N GLU A 114 -0.14 -12.24 9.44
CA GLU A 114 0.49 -12.62 10.71
C GLU A 114 1.46 -13.83 10.61
N PRO A 115 2.52 -13.76 9.77
CA PRO A 115 3.46 -14.87 9.60
C PRO A 115 4.17 -15.25 10.92
N ASP A 116 4.35 -14.27 11.79
CA ASP A 116 4.92 -14.42 13.13
C ASP A 116 4.02 -15.22 14.07
N MET A 117 2.70 -15.05 14.00
CA MET A 117 1.75 -15.90 14.73
C MET A 117 1.70 -17.31 14.11
N MET A 118 1.68 -17.38 12.77
CA MET A 118 1.52 -18.62 12.01
C MET A 118 2.81 -19.45 11.90
N ARG A 119 3.92 -18.98 12.48
CA ARG A 119 5.25 -19.61 12.44
C ARG A 119 5.77 -19.85 11.01
N VAL A 120 5.45 -18.94 10.09
CA VAL A 120 6.06 -18.90 8.76
C VAL A 120 7.38 -18.15 8.87
N SER A 121 8.50 -18.80 8.54
CA SER A 121 9.82 -18.18 8.68
C SER A 121 9.99 -16.96 7.75
N PRO A 122 10.81 -15.96 8.14
CA PRO A 122 11.13 -14.82 7.29
C PRO A 122 11.56 -15.23 5.87
N ASP A 123 12.43 -16.23 5.74
CA ASP A 123 12.89 -16.75 4.44
C ASP A 123 11.74 -17.16 3.51
N ARG A 124 10.66 -17.75 4.04
CA ARG A 124 9.50 -18.16 3.22
C ARG A 124 8.66 -16.96 2.77
N VAL A 125 8.64 -15.89 3.55
CA VAL A 125 8.00 -14.63 3.16
C VAL A 125 8.84 -13.93 2.10
N GLU A 126 10.17 -13.95 2.24
CA GLU A 126 11.11 -13.38 1.26
C GLU A 126 11.11 -14.16 -0.07
N GLU A 127 11.00 -15.49 -0.03
CA GLU A 127 10.78 -16.32 -1.22
C GLU A 127 9.52 -15.89 -1.99
N ALA A 128 8.41 -15.68 -1.27
CA ALA A 128 7.14 -15.25 -1.88
C ALA A 128 7.23 -13.82 -2.44
N HIS A 129 7.82 -12.88 -1.69
CA HIS A 129 8.10 -11.53 -2.17
C HIS A 129 8.93 -11.55 -3.46
N SER A 130 10.06 -12.24 -3.43
CA SER A 130 10.97 -12.38 -4.57
C SER A 130 10.27 -13.01 -5.77
N ALA A 131 9.44 -14.03 -5.57
CA ALA A 131 8.67 -14.66 -6.63
C ALA A 131 7.76 -13.64 -7.34
N LEU A 132 7.05 -12.79 -6.60
CA LEU A 132 6.21 -11.73 -7.17
C LEU A 132 7.02 -10.70 -7.95
N LYS A 133 8.14 -10.23 -7.40
CA LYS A 133 9.02 -9.25 -8.08
C LYS A 133 9.62 -9.82 -9.36
N HIS A 134 10.12 -11.06 -9.34
CA HIS A 134 10.62 -11.74 -10.54
C HIS A 134 9.55 -12.01 -11.59
N ALA A 135 8.28 -12.09 -11.20
CA ALA A 135 7.16 -12.18 -12.12
C ALA A 135 6.80 -10.84 -12.79
N GLY A 136 7.45 -9.75 -12.38
CA GLY A 136 7.22 -8.41 -12.92
C GLY A 136 6.16 -7.61 -12.17
N ALA A 137 5.84 -7.96 -10.92
CA ALA A 137 4.93 -7.14 -10.10
C ALA A 137 5.49 -5.71 -9.94
N THR A 138 4.72 -4.73 -10.40
CA THR A 138 5.05 -3.31 -10.27
C THR A 138 4.39 -2.68 -9.05
N LYS A 139 3.28 -3.25 -8.58
CA LYS A 139 2.63 -2.82 -7.34
C LYS A 139 3.46 -3.25 -6.11
N PRO A 140 3.39 -2.48 -5.00
CA PRO A 140 4.04 -2.87 -3.77
C PRO A 140 3.48 -4.20 -3.25
N THR A 141 4.31 -4.96 -2.57
CA THR A 141 3.92 -6.10 -1.74
C THR A 141 3.64 -5.64 -0.32
N SER A 142 2.78 -6.35 0.39
CA SER A 142 2.39 -6.01 1.76
C SER A 142 2.29 -7.24 2.64
N LEU A 143 2.53 -7.07 3.94
CA LEU A 143 2.27 -8.07 4.97
C LEU A 143 1.75 -7.41 6.26
N VAL A 144 1.07 -8.19 7.10
CA VAL A 144 0.69 -7.80 8.46
C VAL A 144 1.47 -8.64 9.46
N LEU A 145 1.91 -8.05 10.57
CA LEU A 145 2.48 -8.74 11.72
C LEU A 145 1.52 -8.70 12.89
N TYR A 146 1.43 -9.79 13.65
CA TYR A 146 0.69 -9.81 14.91
C TYR A 146 1.43 -9.00 16.00
N LYS A 147 2.76 -9.08 16.04
CA LYS A 147 3.62 -8.33 16.97
C LYS A 147 4.54 -7.37 16.25
N GLY A 148 4.49 -6.09 16.64
CA GLY A 148 5.37 -5.07 16.09
C GLY A 148 6.87 -5.37 16.26
N ASP A 149 7.28 -6.01 17.36
CA ASP A 149 8.69 -6.35 17.63
C ASP A 149 9.25 -7.40 16.65
N GLU A 150 8.39 -8.15 15.97
CA GLU A 150 8.79 -9.11 14.93
C GLU A 150 9.22 -8.40 13.64
N ALA A 151 8.99 -7.08 13.52
CA ALA A 151 9.51 -6.28 12.41
C ALA A 151 11.03 -6.33 12.30
N GLN A 152 11.75 -6.67 13.37
CA GLN A 152 13.20 -6.93 13.31
C GLN A 152 13.57 -8.06 12.32
N TRP A 153 12.65 -8.99 12.09
CA TRP A 153 12.84 -10.15 11.20
C TRP A 153 12.10 -9.98 9.87
N TYR A 154 10.90 -9.40 9.88
CA TYR A 154 10.03 -9.33 8.70
C TYR A 154 9.95 -7.94 8.05
N GLY A 155 10.31 -6.88 8.77
CA GLY A 155 9.98 -5.49 8.43
C GLY A 155 10.59 -4.98 7.12
N ASN A 156 11.69 -5.60 6.67
CA ASN A 156 12.40 -5.25 5.45
C ASN A 156 12.09 -6.17 4.25
N ILE A 157 11.13 -7.09 4.38
CA ILE A 157 10.80 -8.05 3.31
C ILE A 157 9.80 -7.46 2.32
N ALA A 158 8.63 -7.04 2.80
CA ALA A 158 7.61 -6.42 1.96
C ALA A 158 7.88 -4.93 1.77
N ASP A 159 7.32 -4.35 0.70
CA ASP A 159 7.39 -2.89 0.49
C ASP A 159 6.56 -2.13 1.55
N ILE A 160 5.54 -2.79 2.10
CA ILE A 160 4.64 -2.27 3.14
C ILE A 160 4.52 -3.30 4.27
N THR A 161 4.97 -2.95 5.46
CA THR A 161 4.76 -3.74 6.69
C THR A 161 3.71 -3.05 7.55
N MET A 162 2.67 -3.78 7.91
CA MET A 162 1.61 -3.35 8.82
C MET A 162 1.69 -4.16 10.12
N VAL A 163 1.11 -3.63 11.20
CA VAL A 163 1.02 -4.32 12.49
C VAL A 163 -0.44 -4.39 12.91
N ASP A 164 -0.95 -5.60 13.10
CA ASP A 164 -2.28 -5.86 13.63
C ASP A 164 -2.25 -5.90 15.16
N ARG A 165 -2.36 -4.69 15.76
CA ARG A 165 -2.27 -4.54 17.20
C ARG A 165 -3.64 -4.75 17.84
N TYR A 166 -3.83 -5.92 18.44
CA TYR A 166 -4.93 -6.18 19.37
C TYR A 166 -4.67 -5.53 20.74
N PRO A 167 -5.64 -4.82 21.36
CA PRO A 167 -5.46 -4.20 22.68
C PRO A 167 -5.09 -5.19 23.79
#